data_AF-A0A660PLC6-F1
#
_entry.id   AF-A0A660PLC6-F1
#
_cell.length_a   1.000
_cell.length_b   1.000
_cell.length_c   1.000
_cell.angle_alpha   90.00
_cell.angle_beta   90.00
_cell.angle_gamma   90.00
#
_symmetry.space_group_name_H-M   'P 1'
#
loop_
_entity.id
_entity.type
_entity.pdbx_description
1 polymer ?
#
loop_
_entity_poly.entity_id
_entity_poly.type
_entity_poly.pdbx_seq_one_letter_code
_entity_poly.pdbx_strand_id
1 'polypeptide(L)' 'MEKYAGYNDSPIFAELYDYVPGYKNRADRDFYLRYSQDCNGDILELGCGTGRILIPVAQSGCRIVGIDLS' A
#
# COMPACT_ATOMS: atom_id res chain seq x y z
N MET A 1 11.47 19.99 -12.36
CA MET A 1 10.91 18.65 -12.05
C MET A 1 11.99 17.64 -11.63
N GLU A 2 13.28 17.91 -11.78
CA GLU A 2 14.37 16.94 -11.50
C GLU A 2 14.75 16.73 -10.02
N LYS A 3 14.14 17.45 -9.07
CA LYS A 3 14.66 17.50 -7.68
C LYS A 3 14.34 16.27 -6.82
N TYR A 4 13.61 15.28 -7.34
CA TYR A 4 13.15 14.09 -6.59
C TYR A 4 13.54 12.75 -7.22
N ALA A 5 14.26 12.75 -8.36
CA ALA A 5 14.56 11.52 -9.10
C ALA A 5 15.34 10.48 -8.27
N GLY A 6 16.34 10.91 -7.50
CA GLY A 6 17.27 9.99 -6.86
C GLY A 6 16.74 9.12 -5.70
N TYR A 7 15.54 9.39 -5.16
CA TYR A 7 15.00 8.62 -4.02
C TYR A 7 14.31 7.32 -4.45
N ASN A 8 13.75 7.28 -5.67
CA ASN A 8 12.96 6.14 -6.17
C ASN A 8 13.72 5.24 -7.15
N ASP A 9 14.91 5.64 -7.62
CA ASP A 9 15.64 4.93 -8.68
C ASP A 9 16.31 3.61 -8.23
N SER A 10 16.35 3.31 -6.93
CA SER A 10 16.97 2.09 -6.41
C SER A 10 15.93 1.02 -6.06
N PRO A 11 15.92 -0.14 -6.73
CA PRO A 11 14.96 -1.22 -6.47
C PRO A 11 15.03 -1.79 -5.05
N ILE A 12 16.15 -1.57 -4.35
CA ILE A 12 16.33 -1.91 -2.94
C ILE A 12 15.32 -1.18 -2.04
N PHE A 13 14.85 0.02 -2.42
CA PHE A 13 13.90 0.76 -1.59
C PHE A 13 12.54 0.07 -1.51
N ALA A 14 12.04 -0.50 -2.60
CA ALA A 14 10.80 -1.27 -2.59
C ALA A 14 10.95 -2.55 -1.77
N GLU A 15 12.06 -3.28 -1.95
CA GLU A 15 12.34 -4.54 -1.25
C GLU A 15 12.49 -4.35 0.28
N LEU A 16 13.13 -3.25 0.70
CA LEU A 16 13.33 -2.95 2.11
C LEU A 16 12.20 -2.12 2.74
N TYR A 17 11.24 -1.63 1.95
CA TYR A 17 10.20 -0.71 2.41
C TYR A 17 9.45 -1.24 3.64
N ASP A 18 8.99 -2.48 3.55
CA ASP A 18 8.23 -3.16 4.62
C ASP A 18 9.09 -3.54 5.83
N TYR A 19 10.42 -3.46 5.72
CA TYR A 19 11.35 -3.70 6.81
C TYR A 19 11.71 -2.43 7.59
N VAL A 20 11.42 -1.25 7.05
CA VAL A 20 11.63 0.02 7.76
C VAL A 20 10.74 0.04 9.01
N PRO A 21 11.29 0.24 10.22
CA PRO A 21 10.54 0.10 11.48
C PRO A 21 9.23 0.91 11.55
N GLY A 22 9.21 2.10 10.95
CA GLY A 22 8.03 2.96 10.91
C GLY A 22 6.87 2.43 10.05
N TYR A 23 7.15 1.60 9.04
CA TYR A 23 6.13 0.97 8.20
C TYR A 23 5.81 -0.44 8.71
N LYS A 24 6.82 -1.21 9.10
CA LYS A 24 6.67 -2.57 9.65
C LYS A 24 5.74 -2.62 10.87
N ASN A 25 5.92 -1.66 11.78
CA ASN A 25 5.17 -1.62 13.04
C ASN A 25 3.92 -0.74 12.96
N ARG A 26 3.54 -0.29 11.77
CA ARG A 26 2.37 0.56 11.62
C ARG A 26 1.10 -0.26 11.86
N ALA A 27 0.37 0.10 12.92
CA ALA A 27 -0.85 -0.58 13.35
C ALA A 27 -2.13 -0.04 12.67
N ASP A 28 -2.03 0.42 11.42
CA ASP A 28 -3.14 0.97 10.63
C ASP A 28 -3.81 -0.06 9.72
N ARG A 29 -3.18 -1.22 9.49
CA ARG A 29 -3.71 -2.24 8.57
C ARG A 29 -5.12 -2.69 8.95
N ASP A 30 -5.35 -3.00 10.23
CA ASP A 30 -6.63 -3.53 10.70
C ASP A 30 -7.74 -2.48 10.61
N PHE A 31 -7.39 -1.19 10.70
CA PHE A 31 -8.33 -0.09 10.46
C PHE A 31 -8.80 -0.08 9.00
N TYR A 32 -7.87 -0.09 8.04
CA TYR A 32 -8.23 -0.08 6.62
C TYR A 32 -8.94 -1.36 6.18
N LEU A 33 -8.57 -2.52 6.75
CA LEU A 33 -9.26 -3.78 6.47
C LEU A 33 -10.72 -3.71 6.89
N ARG A 34 -11.02 -3.27 8.11
CA ARG A 34 -12.42 -3.11 8.57
C ARG A 34 -13.17 -2.11 7.71
N TYR A 35 -12.55 -0.96 7.44
CA TYR A 35 -13.15 0.07 6.61
C TYR A 35 -13.49 -0.43 5.20
N SER A 36 -12.62 -1.27 4.61
CA SER A 36 -12.84 -1.86 3.30
C SER A 36 -14.03 -2.83 3.25
N GLN A 37 -14.31 -3.52 4.35
CA GLN A 37 -15.44 -4.45 4.46
C GLN A 37 -16.78 -3.73 4.61
N ASP A 38 -16.75 -2.51 5.14
CA ASP A 38 -17.94 -1.65 5.29
C ASP A 38 -18.26 -0.86 4.00
N CYS A 39 -17.38 -0.89 3.00
CA CYS A 39 -17.56 -0.19 1.73
C CYS A 39 -18.54 -0.94 0.81
N ASN A 40 -19.56 -0.23 0.32
CA ASN A 40 -20.44 -0.72 -0.73
C ASN A 40 -19.87 -0.36 -2.11
N GLY A 41 -19.21 -1.32 -2.76
CA GLY A 41 -18.69 -1.18 -4.12
C GLY A 41 -17.18 -1.44 -4.20
N ASP A 42 -16.57 -0.89 -5.24
CA ASP A 42 -15.16 -1.14 -5.53
C ASP A 42 -14.26 -0.14 -4.82
N ILE A 43 -13.07 -0.62 -4.49
CA ILE A 43 -12.08 0.16 -3.73
C ILE A 43 -10.92 0.50 -4.66
N LEU A 44 -10.42 1.74 -4.55
CA LEU A 44 -9.19 2.19 -5.19
C LEU A 44 -8.17 2.58 -4.12
N GLU A 45 -6.98 1.96 -4.16
CA GLU A 45 -5.84 2.34 -3.33
C GLU A 45 -4.83 3.11 -4.17
N LEU A 46 -4.62 4.37 -3.80
CA LEU A 46 -3.61 5.24 -4.42
C LEU A 46 -2.30 5.13 -3.63
N GLY A 47 -1.20 4.91 -4.33
CA GLY A 47 0.10 4.70 -3.69
C GLY A 47 0.17 3.32 -3.01
N CYS A 48 -0.28 2.27 -3.69
CA CYS A 48 -0.40 0.94 -3.09
C CYS A 48 0.94 0.29 -2.75
N GLY A 49 2.05 0.78 -3.32
CA GLY A 49 3.41 0.31 -3.08
C GLY A 49 3.53 -1.22 -3.15
N THR A 50 4.08 -1.82 -2.09
CA THR A 50 4.23 -3.27 -1.94
C THR A 50 2.92 -4.01 -1.65
N GLY A 51 1.80 -3.31 -1.52
CA GLY A 51 0.47 -3.89 -1.31
C GLY A 51 0.17 -4.25 0.15
N ARG A 52 0.83 -3.60 1.12
CA ARG A 52 0.63 -3.83 2.57
C ARG A 52 -0.83 -3.76 3.02
N ILE A 53 -1.64 -2.91 2.37
CA ILE A 53 -3.10 -2.82 2.57
C ILE A 53 -3.86 -3.53 1.45
N LEU A 54 -3.45 -3.29 0.19
CA LEU A 54 -4.06 -3.87 -1.01
C LEU A 54 -4.31 -5.38 -0.91
N ILE A 55 -3.26 -6.13 -0.56
CA ILE A 55 -3.26 -7.60 -0.61
C ILE A 55 -4.20 -8.16 0.48
N PRO A 56 -4.09 -7.77 1.76
CA PRO A 56 -5.06 -8.22 2.78
C PRO A 56 -6.52 -7.88 2.45
N VAL A 57 -6.79 -6.70 1.88
CA VAL A 57 -8.15 -6.29 1.50
C VAL A 57 -8.68 -7.12 0.33
N ALA A 58 -7.84 -7.40 -0.67
CA ALA A 58 -8.21 -8.30 -1.76
C ALA A 58 -8.49 -9.73 -1.23
N GLN A 59 -7.69 -10.21 -0.27
CA GLN A 59 -7.86 -11.52 0.36
C GLN A 59 -9.12 -11.61 1.23
N SER A 60 -9.65 -10.50 1.75
CA SER A 60 -10.92 -10.50 2.47
C SER A 60 -12.16 -10.56 1.56
N GLY A 61 -11.96 -10.64 0.24
CA GLY A 61 -13.04 -10.74 -0.75
C GLY A 61 -13.54 -9.40 -1.28
N CYS A 62 -12.96 -8.28 -0.85
CA CYS A 62 -13.29 -6.97 -1.39
C CYS A 62 -12.72 -6.82 -2.80
N ARG A 63 -13.48 -6.19 -3.71
CA ARG A 63 -12.95 -5.83 -5.03
C ARG A 63 -12.16 -4.54 -4.91
N ILE A 64 -10.83 -4.64 -5.00
CA ILE A 64 -9.90 -3.52 -4.87
C ILE A 64 -8.93 -3.45 -6.05
N VAL A 65 -8.61 -2.22 -6.46
CA VAL A 65 -7.59 -1.89 -7.47
C VAL A 65 -6.54 -0.99 -6.83
N GLY A 66 -5.26 -1.29 -7.05
CA GLY A 66 -4.14 -0.45 -6.59
C GLY A 66 -3.46 0.24 -7.77
N ILE A 67 -3.07 1.50 -7.59
CA ILE A 67 -2.22 2.25 -8.54
C ILE A 67 -1.05 2.84 -7.77
N ASP A 68 0.15 2.69 -8.32
CA ASP A 68 1.38 3.30 -7.80
C ASP A 68 2.20 3.93 -8.94
N LEU A 69 3.03 4.91 -8.59
CA LEU A 69 3.91 5.65 -9.52
C LEU A 69 5.37 5.19 -9.45
N SER A 70 5.70 4.31 -8.49
CA SER A 70 7.07 3.83 -8.21
C SER A 70 7.66 2.94 -9.29
#